data_AF-A0A535X741-F1
#
_entry.id   AF-A0A535X741-F1
#
_cell.length_a   1.000
_cell.length_b   1.000
_cell.length_c   1.000
_cell.angle_alpha   90.00
_cell.angle_beta   90.00
_cell.angle_gamma   90.00
#
_symmetry.space_group_name_H-M   'P 1'
#
loop_
_entity.id
_entity.type
_entity.pdbx_description
1 polymer ?
#
loop_
_entity_poly.entity_id
_entity_poly.type
_entity_poly.pdbx_seq_one_letter_code
_entity_poly.pdbx_strand_id
1 'polypeptide(L)'
;MSEKPSGRGGADLGVSDFTLLVVGAIVGADIYVVSAMGAKFLGPAQLVAWVAAGVLAAVIALAFVQCSAILPKVGGTYAYAREAFGPLAGFLAGWALYLGEWVALPVFPLAFANYLAYFIGDSLAVSVIVKLLLVGVVTTV
;
A
#
# COMPACT_ATOMS: atom_id res chain seq x y z
N MET A 1 -33.74 9.04 14.84
CA MET A 1 -33.29 8.15 15.93
C MET A 1 -31.78 8.27 16.00
N SER A 2 -31.29 8.99 17.01
CA SER A 2 -29.86 9.23 17.24
C SER A 2 -29.29 8.03 17.98
N GLU A 3 -28.49 7.19 17.31
CA GLU A 3 -27.69 6.20 18.02
C GLU A 3 -26.59 6.92 18.79
N LYS A 4 -26.55 6.66 20.09
CA LYS A 4 -25.59 7.19 21.05
C LYS A 4 -24.27 6.41 20.86
N PRO A 5 -23.12 7.07 20.73
CA PRO A 5 -21.86 6.35 20.54
C PRO A 5 -21.54 5.58 21.82
N SER A 6 -21.41 4.27 21.67
CA SER A 6 -20.96 3.32 22.68
C SER A 6 -19.52 3.67 23.09
N GLY A 7 -19.33 4.05 24.36
CA GLY A 7 -18.02 4.33 24.91
C GLY A 7 -17.20 3.05 25.10
N ARG A 8 -16.15 2.90 24.29
CA ARG A 8 -14.88 2.20 24.60
C ARG A 8 -13.78 2.87 23.77
N GLY A 9 -12.71 3.31 24.43
CA GLY A 9 -11.67 4.19 23.87
C GLY A 9 -10.89 3.64 22.67
N GLY A 10 -11.46 3.75 21.48
CA GLY A 10 -10.73 3.84 20.22
C GLY A 10 -10.59 5.31 19.85
N ALA A 11 -9.41 5.74 19.42
CA ALA A 11 -9.28 7.05 18.80
C ALA A 11 -10.09 7.03 17.49
N ASP A 12 -11.21 7.75 17.45
CA ASP A 12 -11.92 7.97 16.19
C ASP A 12 -11.01 8.77 15.25
N LEU A 13 -10.62 8.16 14.14
CA LEU A 13 -9.80 8.82 13.13
C LEU A 13 -10.66 9.86 12.40
N GLY A 14 -10.26 11.13 12.52
CA GLY A 14 -10.86 12.19 11.71
C GLY A 14 -10.54 12.02 10.22
N VAL A 15 -11.24 12.76 9.36
CA VAL A 15 -10.98 12.75 7.91
C VAL A 15 -9.53 13.14 7.60
N SER A 16 -8.99 14.11 8.34
CA SER A 16 -7.59 14.52 8.23
C SER A 16 -6.63 13.39 8.60
N ASP A 17 -6.88 12.72 9.72
CA ASP A 17 -6.01 11.67 10.23
C ASP A 17 -5.99 10.47 9.29
N PHE A 18 -7.18 10.10 8.79
CA PHE A 18 -7.32 9.04 7.80
C PHE A 18 -6.64 9.41 6.48
N THR A 19 -6.78 10.65 6.00
CA THR A 19 -6.13 11.09 4.76
C THR A 19 -4.61 11.04 4.90
N LEU A 20 -4.06 11.54 6.00
CA LEU A 20 -2.62 11.51 6.27
C LEU A 20 -2.09 10.09 6.41
N LEU A 21 -2.84 9.20 7.06
CA LEU A 21 -2.53 7.78 7.16
C LEU A 21 -2.45 7.13 5.76
N VAL A 22 -3.45 7.36 4.91
CA VAL A 22 -3.49 6.80 3.54
C VAL A 22 -2.35 7.36 2.68
N VAL A 23 -2.09 8.67 2.76
CA VAL A 23 -0.97 9.29 2.03
C VAL A 23 0.36 8.68 2.49
N GLY A 24 0.58 8.50 3.79
CA GLY A 24 1.79 7.87 4.32
C GLY A 24 1.93 6.40 3.94
N ALA A 25 0.82 5.67 3.81
CA ALA A 25 0.82 4.28 3.38
C ALA A 25 1.12 4.12 1.88
N ILE A 26 0.69 5.06 1.04
CA ILE A 26 0.89 5.01 -0.42
C ILE A 26 2.25 5.59 -0.83
N VAL A 27 2.67 6.70 -0.21
CA VAL A 27 3.92 7.39 -0.54
C VAL A 27 5.08 6.73 0.20
N GLY A 28 5.61 5.66 -0.41
CA GLY A 28 6.70 4.86 0.14
C GLY A 28 7.93 4.73 -0.77
N ALA A 29 8.61 3.59 -0.67
CA ALA A 29 9.77 3.25 -1.52
C ALA A 29 9.45 3.25 -3.02
N ASP A 30 8.19 2.98 -3.38
CA ASP A 30 7.78 2.74 -4.76
C ASP A 30 7.90 3.98 -5.65
N ILE A 31 7.61 5.19 -5.13
CA ILE A 31 7.75 6.41 -5.94
C ILE A 31 9.20 6.62 -6.39
N TYR A 32 10.16 6.23 -5.55
CA TYR A 32 11.57 6.35 -5.82
C TYR A 32 12.07 5.28 -6.80
N VAL A 33 11.70 4.03 -6.55
CA VAL A 33 12.14 2.88 -7.36
C VAL A 33 11.48 2.90 -8.75
N VAL A 34 10.16 3.11 -8.81
CA VAL A 34 9.40 3.15 -10.06
C VAL A 34 9.81 4.36 -10.89
N SER A 35 10.08 5.52 -10.29
CA SER A 35 10.54 6.68 -11.05
C SER A 35 11.94 6.48 -11.63
N ALA A 36 12.85 5.82 -10.92
CA ALA A 36 14.17 5.51 -11.46
C ALA A 36 14.08 4.53 -12.65
N MET A 37 13.25 3.49 -12.51
CA MET A 37 13.02 2.52 -13.59
C MET A 37 12.30 3.14 -14.78
N GLY A 38 11.21 3.87 -14.55
CA GLY A 38 10.42 4.46 -15.62
C GLY A 38 11.21 5.52 -16.40
N ALA A 39 12.11 6.29 -15.75
CA ALA A 39 12.96 7.24 -16.43
C ALA A 39 13.96 6.53 -17.35
N LYS A 40 14.43 5.33 -16.95
CA LYS A 40 15.30 4.49 -17.78
C LYS A 40 14.57 3.92 -19.01
N PHE A 41 13.29 3.56 -18.88
CA PHE A 41 12.52 2.95 -19.98
C PHE A 41 11.82 3.96 -20.89
N LEU A 42 11.26 5.04 -20.31
CA LEU A 42 10.39 6.00 -20.98
C LEU A 42 11.01 7.41 -21.08
N GLY A 43 12.10 7.67 -20.36
CA GLY A 43 12.71 9.01 -20.32
C GLY A 43 11.71 10.07 -19.85
N PRO A 44 11.69 11.26 -20.48
CA PRO A 44 10.75 12.33 -20.13
C PRO A 44 9.27 11.94 -20.28
N ALA A 45 8.95 10.94 -21.11
CA ALA A 45 7.57 10.49 -21.33
C ALA A 45 6.97 9.79 -20.09
N GLN A 46 7.77 9.47 -19.08
CA GLN A 46 7.29 8.91 -17.81
C GLN A 46 6.21 9.80 -17.15
N LEU A 47 6.28 11.11 -17.33
CA LEU A 47 5.27 12.03 -16.77
C LEU A 47 3.87 11.74 -17.31
N VAL A 48 3.77 11.37 -18.59
CA VAL A 48 2.48 10.98 -19.21
C VAL A 48 1.98 9.68 -18.61
N ALA A 49 2.87 8.71 -18.38
CA ALA A 49 2.52 7.46 -17.71
C ALA A 49 2.04 7.69 -16.26
N TRP A 50 2.67 8.60 -15.53
CA TRP A 50 2.22 8.99 -14.18
C TRP A 50 0.83 9.61 -14.18
N VAL A 51 0.55 10.52 -15.12
CA VAL A 51 -0.79 11.12 -15.24
C VAL A 51 -1.82 10.04 -15.58
N ALA A 52 -1.53 9.15 -16.53
CA ALA A 52 -2.42 8.06 -16.90
C ALA A 52 -2.69 7.10 -15.71
N ALA A 53 -1.65 6.73 -14.97
CA ALA A 53 -1.76 5.91 -13.76
C ALA A 53 -2.60 6.60 -12.67
N GLY A 54 -2.42 7.91 -12.48
CA GLY A 54 -3.21 8.70 -11.53
C GLY A 54 -4.69 8.76 -11.90
N VAL A 55 -5.02 8.91 -13.19
CA VAL A 55 -6.42 8.84 -13.66
C VAL A 55 -7.02 7.46 -13.38
N LEU A 56 -6.30 6.39 -13.68
CA LEU A 56 -6.76 5.03 -13.41
C LEU A 56 -6.98 4.79 -11.91
N ALA A 57 -6.06 5.24 -11.07
CA ALA A 57 -6.18 5.15 -9.62
C ALA A 57 -7.39 5.92 -9.08
N ALA A 58 -7.70 7.11 -9.64
CA ALA A 58 -8.89 7.87 -9.28
C ALA A 58 -10.19 7.12 -9.63
N VAL A 59 -10.25 6.47 -10.80
CA VAL A 59 -11.40 5.64 -11.18
C VAL A 59 -11.59 4.47 -10.21
N ILE A 60 -10.50 3.79 -9.85
CA ILE A 60 -10.53 2.72 -8.84
C ILE A 60 -11.04 3.27 -7.50
N ALA A 61 -10.51 4.40 -7.03
CA ALA A 61 -10.93 5.03 -5.77
C ALA A 61 -12.43 5.36 -5.76
N LEU A 62 -12.97 5.87 -6.87
CA LEU A 62 -14.42 6.14 -7.00
C LEU A 62 -15.27 4.87 -6.92
N ALA A 63 -14.78 3.74 -7.44
CA ALA A 63 -15.46 2.45 -7.27
C ALA A 63 -15.45 2.01 -5.80
N PHE A 64 -14.32 2.17 -5.10
CA PHE A 64 -14.22 1.87 -3.67
C PHE A 64 -15.12 2.76 -2.82
N VAL A 65 -15.27 4.05 -3.16
CA VAL A 65 -16.20 4.97 -2.47
C VAL A 65 -17.64 4.47 -2.57
N GLN A 66 -18.06 4.00 -3.75
CA GLN A 66 -19.40 3.44 -3.94
C GLN A 66 -19.59 2.15 -3.13
N CYS A 67 -18.60 1.25 -3.16
CA CYS A 67 -18.63 0.03 -2.36
C CYS A 67 -18.68 0.32 -0.85
N SER A 68 -17.91 1.29 -0.37
CA SER A 68 -17.89 1.67 1.05
C SER A 68 -19.19 2.34 1.50
N ALA A 69 -19.87 3.05 0.60
CA ALA A 69 -21.17 3.66 0.88
C ALA A 69 -22.29 2.59 0.99
N ILE A 70 -22.23 1.54 0.17
CA ILE A 70 -23.21 0.44 0.18
C ILE A 70 -22.95 -0.52 1.35
N LEU A 71 -21.68 -0.85 1.61
CA LEU A 71 -21.27 -1.82 2.62
C LEU A 71 -20.24 -1.19 3.58
N PRO A 72 -20.67 -0.39 4.57
CA PRO A 72 -19.79 0.25 5.55
C PRO A 72 -19.33 -0.75 6.63
N LYS A 73 -18.64 -1.81 6.21
CA LYS A 73 -18.09 -2.86 7.08
C LYS A 73 -16.57 -2.89 6.97
N VAL A 74 -15.91 -3.22 8.07
CA VAL A 74 -14.46 -3.48 8.10
C VAL A 74 -14.18 -4.76 7.30
N GLY A 75 -13.23 -4.69 6.37
CA GLY A 75 -12.81 -5.85 5.55
C GLY A 75 -12.45 -5.54 4.10
N GLY A 76 -12.63 -4.30 3.63
CA GLY A 76 -12.17 -3.85 2.31
C GLY A 76 -12.67 -4.73 1.15
N THR A 77 -11.79 -5.03 0.19
CA THR A 77 -12.11 -5.85 -0.99
C THR A 77 -12.59 -7.25 -0.64
N TYR A 78 -12.11 -7.87 0.44
CA TYR A 78 -12.60 -9.16 0.91
C TYR A 78 -14.11 -9.08 1.23
N ALA A 79 -14.52 -8.06 2.00
CA ALA A 79 -15.91 -7.88 2.39
C ALA A 79 -16.79 -7.57 1.16
N TYR A 80 -16.31 -6.72 0.26
CA TYR A 80 -17.05 -6.37 -0.97
C TYR A 80 -17.22 -7.60 -1.89
N ALA A 81 -16.16 -8.36 -2.13
CA ALA A 81 -16.21 -9.55 -2.97
C ALA A 81 -17.07 -10.67 -2.36
N ARG A 82 -17.02 -10.83 -1.03
CA ARG A 82 -17.84 -11.83 -0.33
C ARG A 82 -19.33 -11.50 -0.41
N GLU A 83 -19.71 -10.23 -0.24
CA GLU A 83 -21.10 -9.80 -0.30
C GLU A 83 -21.66 -9.91 -1.73
N ALA A 84 -20.87 -9.54 -2.73
CA ALA A 84 -21.33 -9.52 -4.12
C ALA A 84 -21.35 -10.91 -4.80
N PHE A 85 -20.35 -11.76 -4.50
CA PHE A 85 -20.12 -13.01 -5.26
C PHE A 85 -20.07 -14.28 -4.38
N GLY A 86 -20.27 -14.13 -3.08
CA GLY A 86 -20.34 -15.23 -2.13
C GLY A 86 -18.99 -15.62 -1.49
N PRO A 87 -19.00 -16.66 -0.63
CA PRO A 87 -17.87 -16.96 0.27
C PRO A 87 -16.55 -17.30 -0.42
N LEU A 88 -16.59 -18.04 -1.53
CA LEU A 88 -15.39 -18.47 -2.25
C LEU A 88 -14.68 -17.29 -2.91
N ALA A 89 -15.43 -16.40 -3.57
CA ALA A 89 -14.87 -15.20 -4.19
C ALA A 89 -14.25 -14.26 -3.13
N GLY A 90 -14.93 -14.10 -1.99
CA GLY A 90 -14.37 -13.40 -0.84
C GLY A 90 -13.03 -14.01 -0.39
N PHE A 91 -13.01 -15.33 -0.16
CA PHE A 91 -11.78 -16.04 0.24
C PHE A 91 -10.62 -15.84 -0.74
N LEU A 92 -10.87 -15.98 -2.04
CA LEU A 92 -9.85 -15.78 -3.08
C LEU A 92 -9.36 -14.34 -3.11
N ALA A 93 -10.24 -13.35 -3.00
CA ALA A 93 -9.87 -11.94 -2.95
C ALA A 93 -9.00 -11.62 -1.72
N GLY A 94 -9.39 -12.15 -0.54
CA GLY A 94 -8.61 -11.99 0.69
C GLY A 94 -7.22 -12.63 0.60
N TRP A 95 -7.12 -13.84 0.05
CA TRP A 95 -5.83 -14.51 -0.16
C TRP A 95 -4.96 -13.80 -1.20
N ALA A 96 -5.56 -13.31 -2.29
CA ALA A 96 -4.83 -12.56 -3.31
C ALA A 96 -4.24 -11.27 -2.74
N LEU A 97 -4.99 -10.53 -1.92
CA LEU A 97 -4.47 -9.37 -1.19
C LEU A 97 -3.33 -9.77 -0.27
N TYR A 98 -3.55 -10.76 0.59
CA TYR A 98 -2.56 -11.18 1.59
C TYR A 98 -1.24 -11.56 0.92
N LEU A 99 -1.29 -12.41 -0.11
CA LEU A 99 -0.10 -12.78 -0.87
C LEU A 99 0.51 -11.59 -1.61
N GLY A 100 -0.31 -10.68 -2.15
CA GLY A 100 0.15 -9.46 -2.80
C GLY A 100 1.00 -8.59 -1.86
N GLU A 101 0.53 -8.38 -0.63
CA GLU A 101 1.28 -7.66 0.40
C GLU A 101 2.62 -8.35 0.71
N TRP A 102 2.62 -9.67 0.94
CA TRP A 102 3.86 -10.41 1.20
C TRP A 102 4.90 -10.31 0.08
N VAL A 103 4.45 -10.26 -1.18
CA VAL A 103 5.33 -10.09 -2.34
C VAL A 103 5.82 -8.64 -2.48
N ALA A 104 5.04 -7.66 -2.01
CA ALA A 104 5.40 -6.25 -2.03
C ALA A 104 6.40 -5.88 -0.93
N LEU A 105 6.25 -6.42 0.29
CA LEU A 105 7.08 -6.07 1.46
C LEU A 105 8.62 -6.08 1.24
N PRO A 106 9.22 -7.02 0.48
CA PRO A 106 10.66 -7.03 0.22
C PRO A 106 11.19 -5.81 -0.55
N VAL A 107 10.32 -5.01 -1.18
CA VAL A 107 10.75 -3.81 -1.92
C VAL A 107 11.34 -2.74 -0.98
N PHE A 108 10.79 -2.62 0.24
CA PHE A 108 11.21 -1.61 1.22
C PHE A 108 12.67 -1.80 1.69
N PRO A 109 13.10 -2.97 2.20
CA PRO A 109 14.48 -3.19 2.60
C PRO A 109 15.46 -3.08 1.42
N LEU A 110 15.05 -3.50 0.22
CA LEU A 110 15.87 -3.38 -0.99
C LEU A 110 16.10 -1.91 -1.36
N ALA A 111 15.03 -1.11 -1.42
CA ALA A 111 15.11 0.31 -1.72
C ALA A 111 15.95 1.04 -0.67
N PHE A 112 15.68 0.81 0.62
CA PHE A 112 16.42 1.44 1.70
C PHE A 112 17.92 1.12 1.64
N ALA A 113 18.29 -0.16 1.45
CA ALA A 113 19.69 -0.54 1.36
C ALA A 113 20.41 0.12 0.17
N ASN A 114 19.73 0.25 -0.98
CA ASN A 114 20.30 0.92 -2.15
C ASN A 114 20.53 2.42 -1.90
N TYR A 115 19.59 3.09 -1.23
CA TYR A 115 19.76 4.50 -0.85
C TYR A 115 20.83 4.70 0.22
N LEU A 116 20.91 3.79 1.19
CA LEU A 116 21.93 3.85 2.23
C LEU A 116 23.34 3.62 1.68
N ALA A 117 23.50 2.70 0.73
CA ALA A 117 24.78 2.39 0.08
C ALA A 117 25.42 3.62 -0.59
N TYR A 118 24.62 4.60 -1.03
CA TYR A 118 25.13 5.86 -1.55
C TYR A 118 25.95 6.65 -0.51
N PHE A 119 25.59 6.57 0.78
CA PHE A 119 26.26 7.32 1.85
C PHE A 119 27.43 6.57 2.48
N ILE A 120 27.33 5.26 2.66
CA ILE A 120 28.31 4.45 3.41
C ILE A 120 29.21 3.58 2.52
N GLY A 121 29.01 3.61 1.20
CA GLY A 121 29.72 2.79 0.23
C GLY A 121 29.11 1.39 0.07
N ASP A 122 29.26 0.84 -1.14
CA ASP A 122 28.67 -0.44 -1.52
C ASP A 122 29.53 -1.62 -1.03
N SER A 123 29.50 -1.86 0.28
CA SER A 123 30.05 -3.08 0.85
C SER A 123 28.97 -4.16 0.93
N LEU A 124 29.25 -5.29 0.27
CA LEU A 124 28.30 -6.41 0.15
C LEU A 124 27.86 -6.93 1.53
N ALA A 125 28.77 -6.95 2.52
CA ALA A 125 28.45 -7.35 3.88
C ALA A 125 27.43 -6.42 4.55
N VAL A 126 27.59 -5.09 4.45
CA VAL A 126 26.67 -4.13 5.06
C VAL A 126 25.32 -4.14 4.35
N SER A 127 25.29 -4.25 3.03
CA SER A 127 24.04 -4.33 2.25
C SER A 127 23.21 -5.58 2.64
N VAL A 128 23.86 -6.74 2.77
CA VAL A 128 23.18 -7.98 3.19
C VAL A 128 22.68 -7.88 4.62
N ILE A 129 23.49 -7.38 5.55
CA ILE A 129 23.10 -7.22 6.96
C ILE A 129 21.89 -6.28 7.08
N VAL A 130 21.92 -5.12 6.41
CA VAL A 130 20.82 -4.14 6.44
C VAL A 130 19.54 -4.72 5.86
N LYS A 131 19.61 -5.44 4.72
CA LYS A 131 18.44 -6.10 4.12
C LYS A 131 17.85 -7.15 5.04
N LEU A 132 18.68 -8.03 5.61
CA LEU A 132 18.22 -9.09 6.51
C LEU A 132 17.61 -8.53 7.80
N LEU A 133 18.22 -7.49 8.38
CA LEU A 133 17.67 -6.81 9.55
C LEU A 133 16.31 -6.19 9.25
N LEU A 134 16.18 -5.45 8.15
CA LEU A 134 14.93 -4.81 7.80
C LEU A 134 13.83 -5.81 7.41
N VAL A 135 14.17 -6.87 6.67
CA VAL A 135 13.22 -7.97 6.42
C VAL A 135 12.78 -8.61 7.74
N GLY A 136 13.71 -8.86 8.66
CA GLY A 136 13.41 -9.38 9.99
C GLY A 136 12.44 -8.49 10.76
N VAL A 137 12.69 -7.18 10.80
CA VAL A 137 11.81 -6.20 11.45
C VAL A 137 10.43 -6.18 10.79
N VAL A 138 10.36 -6.09 9.46
CA VAL A 138 9.09 -6.03 8.72
C VAL A 138 8.26 -7.30 8.89
N THR A 139 8.90 -8.46 9.03
CA THR A 139 8.19 -9.73 9.23
C THR A 139 7.65 -9.90 10.65
N THR A 140 8.21 -9.16 11.62
CA THR A 140 7.82 -9.24 13.04
C THR A 140 6.73 -8.26 13.47
N VAL A 141 6.35 -7.31 12.61
CA VAL A 141 5.28 -6.31 12.84
C VAL A 141 4.00 -6.77 12.15
#